data_AF-C3M8I3-F1
#
_entry.id   AF-C3M8I3-F1
#
_cell.length_a   1.000
_cell.length_b   1.000
_cell.length_c   1.000
_cell.angle_alpha   90.00
_cell.angle_beta   90.00
_cell.angle_gamma   90.00
#
_symmetry.space_group_name_H-M   'P 1'
#
loop_
_entity.id
_entity.type
_entity.pdbx_description
1 polymer ?
#
loop_
_entity_poly.entity_id
_entity_poly.type
_entity_poly.pdbx_seq_one_letter_code
_entity_poly.pdbx_strand_id
1 'polypeptide(L)'
;MWRTCAPSEAALYSSRSYGYGAHMYSIGDLSRRTGVKIPTIRYYEQMGLIAAPERSEGNQRRYEKRQLERLAFIRHARDLGLSIEAIRDLLALSEHPERPCGEADRIASEHLGSVREKIARLRKLEDELERIVACHGDHTIGDCYVIRALADHSLCGGEH
;
A
#
# COMPACT_ATOMS: atom_id res chain seq x y z
N MET A 1 19.53 17.89 -8.75
CA MET A 1 18.78 17.61 -10.01
C MET A 1 17.38 17.12 -9.64
N TRP A 2 16.64 17.97 -8.95
CA TRP A 2 15.27 17.76 -8.47
C TRP A 2 14.37 18.17 -9.62
N ARG A 3 13.77 17.19 -10.30
CA ARG A 3 12.75 17.49 -11.31
C ARG A 3 11.55 18.03 -10.57
N THR A 4 11.19 19.26 -10.93
CA THR A 4 9.93 19.92 -10.62
C THR A 4 8.78 18.92 -10.65
N CYS A 5 8.05 18.75 -9.54
CA CYS A 5 6.65 18.35 -9.60
C CYS A 5 5.91 19.50 -10.30
N ALA A 6 5.90 19.46 -11.64
CA ALA A 6 4.97 20.25 -12.41
C ALA A 6 3.55 19.78 -12.07
N PRO A 7 2.57 20.68 -11.95
CA PRO A 7 1.23 20.33 -11.56
C PRO A 7 0.51 19.70 -12.76
N SER A 8 0.61 18.37 -12.90
CA SER A 8 -0.33 17.63 -13.74
C SER A 8 -1.35 16.94 -12.83
N GLU A 9 -2.58 17.45 -12.87
CA GLU A 9 -3.80 16.89 -12.24
C GLU A 9 -4.14 17.28 -10.79
N ALA A 10 -3.67 18.42 -10.29
CA ALA A 10 -4.30 19.09 -9.14
C ALA A 10 -5.73 19.63 -9.43
N ALA A 11 -6.33 19.23 -10.55
CA ALA A 11 -7.62 19.70 -11.04
C ALA A 11 -8.73 18.63 -11.03
N LEU A 12 -8.57 17.51 -10.29
CA LEU A 12 -9.63 16.52 -10.12
C LEU A 12 -10.37 16.59 -8.77
N TYR A 13 -10.01 17.53 -7.89
CA TYR A 13 -10.66 17.69 -6.59
C TYR A 13 -10.92 19.16 -6.22
N SER A 14 -11.34 19.96 -7.20
CA SER A 14 -11.83 21.33 -6.98
C SER A 14 -13.34 21.38 -7.15
N SER A 15 -14.04 21.66 -6.05
CA SER A 15 -15.47 21.85 -5.92
C SER A 15 -16.00 22.98 -6.83
N ARG A 16 -16.78 22.62 -7.85
CA ARG A 16 -17.81 23.48 -8.43
C ARG A 16 -18.99 22.64 -8.91
N SER A 17 -20.16 23.04 -8.43
CA SER A 17 -21.49 22.50 -8.68
C SER A 17 -21.77 22.36 -10.17
N TYR A 18 -21.80 21.12 -10.68
CA TYR A 18 -22.44 20.75 -11.94
C TYR A 18 -23.10 19.39 -11.78
N GLY A 19 -24.42 19.35 -12.00
CA GLY A 19 -25.23 18.13 -11.91
C GLY A 19 -24.71 17.03 -12.82
N TYR A 20 -24.30 15.93 -12.21
CA TYR A 20 -24.15 14.62 -12.82
C TYR A 20 -24.87 13.64 -11.88
N GLY A 21 -25.80 12.85 -12.43
CA GLY A 21 -26.73 12.04 -11.65
C GLY A 21 -26.05 11.27 -10.52
N ALA A 22 -26.73 11.19 -9.37
CA ALA A 22 -26.32 10.41 -8.22
C ALA A 22 -26.17 8.93 -8.63
N HIS A 23 -25.01 8.57 -9.18
CA HIS A 23 -24.66 7.20 -9.48
C HIS A 23 -24.38 6.51 -8.16
N MET A 24 -25.46 6.03 -7.55
CA MET A 24 -25.42 5.25 -6.33
C MET A 24 -24.97 3.83 -6.65
N TYR A 25 -23.73 3.52 -6.29
CA TYR A 25 -23.14 2.21 -6.40
C TYR A 25 -23.63 1.31 -5.26
N SER A 26 -23.92 0.05 -5.56
CA SER A 26 -24.01 -0.99 -4.54
C SER A 26 -22.60 -1.36 -4.05
N ILE A 27 -22.50 -2.04 -2.89
CA ILE A 27 -21.22 -2.57 -2.42
C ILE A 27 -20.59 -3.56 -3.44
N GLY A 28 -21.43 -4.26 -4.20
CA GLY A 28 -20.97 -5.13 -5.29
C GLY A 28 -20.38 -4.34 -6.46
N ASP A 29 -20.95 -3.19 -6.80
CA ASP A 29 -20.40 -2.30 -7.83
C ASP A 29 -19.06 -1.72 -7.42
N LEU A 30 -18.96 -1.25 -6.17
CA LEU A 30 -17.68 -0.79 -5.60
C LEU A 30 -16.64 -1.89 -5.67
N SER A 31 -16.99 -3.12 -5.25
CA SER A 31 -16.07 -4.25 -5.29
C SER A 31 -15.56 -4.56 -6.69
N ARG A 32 -16.46 -4.62 -7.68
CA ARG A 32 -16.08 -4.90 -9.08
C ARG A 32 -15.22 -3.81 -9.69
N ARG A 33 -15.53 -2.54 -9.43
CA ARG A 33 -14.82 -1.39 -10.02
C ARG A 33 -13.46 -1.12 -9.37
N THR A 34 -13.36 -1.34 -8.07
CA THR A 34 -12.12 -1.08 -7.30
C THR A 34 -11.24 -2.30 -7.15
N GLY A 35 -11.77 -3.50 -7.43
CA GLY A 35 -11.12 -4.78 -7.14
C GLY A 35 -10.99 -5.10 -5.64
N VAL A 36 -11.54 -4.26 -4.76
CA VAL A 36 -11.51 -4.49 -3.31
C VAL A 36 -12.63 -5.47 -2.95
N LYS A 37 -12.31 -6.54 -2.23
CA LYS A 37 -13.30 -7.54 -1.83
C LYS A 37 -14.33 -6.94 -0.88
N ILE A 38 -15.59 -7.36 -0.98
CA ILE A 38 -16.70 -6.89 -0.13
C ILE A 38 -16.37 -6.93 1.37
N PRO A 39 -15.78 -8.01 1.95
CA PRO A 39 -15.40 -8.01 3.36
C PRO A 39 -14.39 -6.92 3.72
N THR A 40 -13.46 -6.61 2.81
CA THR A 40 -12.46 -5.55 2.99
C THR A 40 -13.10 -4.16 2.92
N ILE A 41 -14.09 -3.94 2.05
CA ILE A 41 -14.87 -2.69 2.02
C ILE A 41 -15.57 -2.48 3.37
N ARG A 42 -16.22 -3.52 3.90
CA ARG A 42 -16.87 -3.47 5.23
C ARG A 42 -15.88 -3.22 6.36
N TYR A 43 -14.69 -3.81 6.28
CA TYR A 43 -13.62 -3.55 7.23
C TYR A 43 -13.17 -2.07 7.20
N TYR A 44 -12.99 -1.49 6.01
CA TYR A 44 -12.67 -0.06 5.89
C TYR A 44 -13.78 0.87 6.38
N GLU A 45 -15.06 0.49 6.21
CA GLU A 45 -16.18 1.19 6.86
C GLU A 45 -16.08 1.14 8.39
N GLN A 46 -15.83 -0.04 8.97
CA GLN A 46 -15.70 -0.22 10.41
C GLN A 46 -14.54 0.59 11.00
N MET A 47 -13.45 0.73 10.24
CA MET A 47 -12.31 1.57 10.64
C MET A 47 -12.55 3.07 10.42
N GLY A 48 -13.68 3.47 9.85
CA GLY A 48 -13.98 4.86 9.51
C GLY A 48 -13.15 5.41 8.34
N LEU A 49 -12.54 4.53 7.53
CA LEU A 49 -11.80 4.93 6.33
C LEU A 49 -12.73 5.20 5.15
N ILE A 50 -13.98 4.76 5.21
CA ILE A 50 -15.01 5.06 4.21
C ILE A 50 -16.25 5.47 4.98
N ALA A 51 -16.88 6.57 4.57
CA ALA A 51 -18.11 7.05 5.19
C ALA A 51 -19.21 5.97 5.09
N ALA A 52 -19.99 5.83 6.15
CA ALA A 52 -21.11 4.90 6.16
C ALA A 52 -22.09 5.26 5.02
N PRO A 53 -22.50 4.28 4.21
CA PRO A 53 -23.40 4.52 3.09
C PRO A 53 -24.78 4.93 3.56
N GLU A 54 -25.46 5.73 2.75
CA GLU A 54 -26.90 5.89 2.87
C GLU A 54 -27.60 4.55 2.64
N ARG A 55 -28.72 4.35 3.33
CA ARG A 55 -29.58 3.19 3.11
C ARG A 55 -30.72 3.62 2.21
N SER A 56 -30.91 2.91 1.09
CA SER A 56 -32.09 3.09 0.24
C SER A 56 -33.37 2.65 0.95
N GLU A 57 -34.55 2.99 0.42
CA GLU A 57 -35.85 2.53 0.92
C GLU A 57 -35.96 1.00 1.09
N GLY A 58 -35.26 0.22 0.24
CA GLY A 58 -35.13 -1.25 0.38
C GLY A 58 -34.05 -1.73 1.37
N ASN A 59 -33.56 -0.87 2.28
CA ASN A 59 -32.49 -1.14 3.26
C ASN A 59 -31.14 -1.60 2.65
N GLN A 60 -30.89 -1.29 1.38
CA GLN A 60 -29.62 -1.58 0.70
C GLN A 60 -28.63 -0.44 0.88
N ARG A 61 -27.34 -0.79 1.07
CA ARG A 61 -26.25 0.18 1.15
C ARG A 61 -25.98 0.80 -0.21
N ARG A 62 -25.97 2.14 -0.28
CA ARG A 62 -25.69 2.91 -1.48
C ARG A 62 -24.53 3.88 -1.25
N TYR A 63 -23.60 3.89 -2.19
CA TYR A 63 -22.36 4.66 -2.12
C TYR A 63 -22.26 5.60 -3.31
N GLU A 64 -21.69 6.76 -3.09
CA GLU A 64 -21.45 7.73 -4.14
C GLU A 64 -20.10 7.48 -4.82
N LYS A 65 -19.84 8.27 -5.87
CA LYS A 65 -18.56 8.27 -6.58
C LYS A 65 -17.37 8.59 -5.65
N ARG A 66 -17.57 9.42 -4.62
CA ARG A 66 -16.52 9.76 -3.65
C ARG A 66 -15.99 8.52 -2.91
N GLN A 67 -16.85 7.57 -2.53
CA GLN A 67 -16.41 6.34 -1.88
C GLN A 67 -15.67 5.41 -2.86
N LEU A 68 -16.02 5.44 -4.15
CA LEU A 68 -15.28 4.72 -5.19
C LEU A 68 -13.84 5.24 -5.32
N GLU A 69 -13.68 6.56 -5.45
CA GLU A 69 -12.37 7.23 -5.54
C GLU A 69 -11.54 7.00 -4.27
N ARG A 70 -12.18 7.09 -3.10
CA ARG A 70 -11.53 6.82 -1.81
C ARG A 70 -11.05 5.38 -1.67
N LEU A 71 -11.85 4.40 -2.13
CA LEU A 71 -11.42 3.00 -2.16
C LEU A 71 -10.24 2.76 -3.09
N ALA A 72 -10.22 3.40 -4.26
CA ALA A 72 -9.10 3.32 -5.18
C ALA A 72 -7.82 3.90 -4.54
N PHE A 73 -7.93 5.03 -3.83
CA PHE A 73 -6.83 5.61 -3.06
C PHE A 73 -6.29 4.65 -2.01
N ILE A 74 -7.18 4.10 -1.16
CA ILE A 74 -6.79 3.15 -0.10
C ILE A 74 -6.09 1.93 -0.71
N ARG A 75 -6.66 1.34 -1.77
CA ARG A 75 -6.07 0.19 -2.46
C ARG A 75 -4.66 0.51 -2.94
N HIS A 76 -4.48 1.61 -3.67
CA HIS A 76 -3.17 1.98 -4.19
C HIS A 76 -2.13 2.20 -3.09
N ALA A 77 -2.51 2.89 -2.01
CA ALA A 77 -1.62 3.10 -0.87
C ALA A 77 -1.26 1.80 -0.15
N ARG A 78 -2.18 0.84 -0.06
CA ARG A 78 -1.91 -0.51 0.45
C ARG A 78 -0.99 -1.30 -0.46
N ASP A 79 -1.14 -1.19 -1.78
CA ASP A 79 -0.25 -1.82 -2.76
C ASP A 79 1.18 -1.27 -2.65
N LEU A 80 1.34 0.00 -2.26
CA LEU A 80 2.64 0.62 -1.93
C LEU A 80 3.17 0.24 -0.54
N GLY A 81 2.40 -0.51 0.25
CA GLY A 81 2.81 -0.97 1.57
C GLY A 81 2.64 0.05 2.70
N LEU A 82 1.89 1.13 2.49
CA LEU A 82 1.59 2.09 3.57
C LEU A 82 0.69 1.44 4.64
N SER A 83 0.91 1.85 5.89
CA SER A 83 0.08 1.43 7.01
C SER A 83 -1.31 2.07 6.94
N ILE A 84 -2.27 1.51 7.67
CA ILE A 84 -3.63 2.06 7.70
C ILE A 84 -3.64 3.45 8.34
N GLU A 85 -2.76 3.69 9.30
CA GLU A 85 -2.57 4.97 9.98
C GLU A 85 -2.09 6.03 8.99
N ALA A 86 -1.01 5.74 8.24
CA ALA A 86 -0.50 6.65 7.21
C ALA A 86 -1.55 6.94 6.12
N ILE A 87 -2.34 5.93 5.74
CA ILE A 87 -3.44 6.10 4.77
C ILE A 87 -4.51 7.04 5.33
N ARG A 88 -4.86 6.93 6.62
CA ARG A 88 -5.82 7.81 7.28
C ARG A 88 -5.35 9.26 7.24
N ASP A 89 -4.08 9.49 7.56
CA ASP A 89 -3.50 10.83 7.59
C ASP A 89 -3.48 11.44 6.17
N LEU A 90 -3.06 10.66 5.17
CA LEU A 90 -3.08 11.10 3.77
C LEU A 90 -4.50 11.36 3.25
N LEU A 91 -5.48 10.54 3.65
CA LEU A 91 -6.88 10.78 3.32
C LEU A 91 -7.39 12.08 3.95
N ALA A 92 -7.05 12.35 5.21
CA ALA A 92 -7.43 13.59 5.87
C ALA A 92 -6.80 14.82 5.18
N LEU A 93 -5.54 14.73 4.75
CA LEU A 93 -4.89 15.79 3.98
C LEU A 93 -5.57 16.01 2.62
N SER A 94 -5.99 14.93 1.94
CA SER A 94 -6.65 15.02 0.63
C SER A 94 -8.00 15.74 0.65
N GLU A 95 -8.64 15.82 1.82
CA GLU A 95 -9.91 16.54 2.00
C GLU A 95 -9.73 18.07 2.09
N HIS A 96 -8.48 18.52 2.20
CA HIS A 96 -8.09 19.93 2.36
C HIS A 96 -7.03 20.33 1.30
N PRO A 97 -7.40 20.39 0.01
CA PRO A 97 -6.46 20.64 -1.10
C PRO A 97 -5.75 22.01 -1.02
N GLU A 98 -6.28 22.94 -0.24
CA GLU A 98 -5.68 24.24 0.05
C GLU A 98 -4.50 24.18 1.02
N ARG A 99 -4.33 23.08 1.77
CA ARG A 99 -3.26 22.93 2.76
C ARG A 99 -1.90 22.63 2.09
N PRO A 100 -0.78 23.08 2.69
CA PRO A 100 0.55 22.70 2.24
C PRO A 100 0.76 21.18 2.26
N CYS A 101 1.43 20.65 1.23
CA CYS A 101 1.66 19.19 1.08
C CYS A 101 2.80 18.62 1.95
N GLY A 102 3.47 19.44 2.76
CA GLY A 102 4.68 19.02 3.49
C GLY A 102 4.48 17.82 4.42
N GLU A 103 3.29 17.65 5.00
CA GLU A 103 2.97 16.47 5.81
C GLU A 103 2.84 15.19 4.95
N ALA A 104 2.25 15.29 3.76
CA ALA A 104 2.18 14.18 2.82
C ALA A 104 3.58 13.79 2.31
N ASP A 105 4.42 14.79 2.00
CA ASP A 105 5.81 14.57 1.59
C ASP A 105 6.63 13.87 2.68
N ARG A 106 6.41 14.24 3.94
CA ARG A 106 7.06 13.59 5.10
C ARG A 106 6.65 12.12 5.20
N ILE A 107 5.35 11.82 5.18
CA ILE A 107 4.82 10.44 5.26
C ILE A 107 5.42 9.58 4.13
N ALA A 108 5.42 10.09 2.90
CA ALA A 108 5.98 9.37 1.76
C ALA A 108 7.49 9.15 1.89
N SER A 109 8.23 10.15 2.37
CA SER A 109 9.70 10.08 2.53
C SER A 109 10.11 9.12 3.65
N GLU A 110 9.39 9.10 4.77
CA GLU A 110 9.61 8.15 5.86
C GLU A 110 9.36 6.71 5.40
N HIS A 111 8.26 6.48 4.67
CA HIS A 111 7.97 5.15 4.12
C HIS A 111 9.05 4.70 3.13
N LEU A 112 9.49 5.60 2.23
CA LEU A 112 10.59 5.34 1.30
C LEU A 112 11.89 4.96 2.04
N GLY A 113 12.20 5.65 3.15
CA GLY A 113 13.31 5.28 4.03
C GLY A 113 13.20 3.85 4.54
N SER A 114 12.04 3.50 5.09
CA SER A 114 11.78 2.14 5.60
C SER A 114 11.88 1.05 4.51
N VAL A 115 11.45 1.36 3.28
CA VAL A 115 11.57 0.45 2.13
C VAL A 115 13.04 0.26 1.75
N ARG A 116 13.82 1.34 1.70
CA ARG A 116 15.26 1.27 1.41
C ARG A 116 16.03 0.45 2.44
N GLU A 117 15.70 0.60 3.72
CA GLU A 117 16.28 -0.24 4.78
C GLU A 117 15.92 -1.71 4.62
N LYS A 118 14.67 -2.03 4.28
CA LYS A 118 14.25 -3.41 3.99
C LYS A 118 15.01 -3.98 2.80
N ILE A 119 15.15 -3.21 1.72
CA ILE A 119 15.93 -3.62 0.54
C ILE A 119 17.39 -3.89 0.93
N ALA A 120 18.01 -3.02 1.75
CA ALA A 120 19.39 -3.21 2.18
C ALA A 120 19.56 -4.51 2.99
N ARG A 121 18.63 -4.83 3.89
CA ARG A 121 18.64 -6.10 4.63
C ARG A 121 18.43 -7.31 3.71
N LEU A 122 17.44 -7.23 2.81
CA LEU A 122 17.15 -8.33 1.88
C LEU A 122 18.31 -8.62 0.93
N ARG A 123 19.06 -7.59 0.49
CA ARG A 123 20.27 -7.79 -0.32
C ARG A 123 21.38 -8.51 0.44
N LYS A 124 21.61 -8.16 1.71
CA LYS A 124 22.59 -8.89 2.54
C LYS A 124 22.21 -10.36 2.73
N LEU A 125 20.91 -10.62 2.93
CA LEU A 125 20.40 -11.99 3.01
C LEU A 125 20.53 -12.73 1.67
N GLU A 126 20.25 -12.05 0.55
CA GLU A 126 20.47 -12.58 -0.80
C GLU A 126 21.93 -12.98 -1.01
N ASP A 127 22.88 -12.09 -0.70
CA ASP A 127 24.33 -12.36 -0.79
C ASP A 127 24.75 -13.57 0.08
N GLU A 128 24.17 -13.71 1.28
CA GLU A 128 24.40 -14.87 2.15
C GLU A 128 23.88 -16.17 1.52
N LEU A 129 22.64 -16.15 1.03
CA LEU A 129 22.01 -17.31 0.40
C LEU A 129 22.75 -17.72 -0.87
N GLU A 130 23.21 -16.77 -1.70
CA GLU A 130 24.04 -17.03 -2.87
C GLU A 130 25.32 -17.79 -2.51
N ARG A 131 26.01 -17.41 -1.43
CA ARG A 131 27.20 -18.13 -0.96
C ARG A 131 26.87 -19.53 -0.45
N ILE A 132 25.73 -19.70 0.22
CA ILE A 132 25.29 -21.01 0.74
C ILE A 132 25.01 -21.98 -0.42
N VAL A 133 24.33 -21.51 -1.48
CA VAL A 133 23.91 -22.37 -2.60
C VAL A 133 25.00 -22.59 -3.66
N ALA A 134 26.11 -21.86 -3.61
CA ALA A 134 27.23 -22.01 -4.55
C ALA A 134 27.97 -23.37 -4.46
N CYS A 135 27.62 -24.24 -3.50
CA CYS A 135 28.13 -25.60 -3.44
C CYS A 135 27.53 -26.45 -4.57
N HIS A 136 28.36 -26.81 -5.55
CA HIS A 136 28.00 -27.69 -6.66
C HIS A 136 28.90 -28.93 -6.65
N GLY A 137 28.30 -30.12 -6.53
CA GLY A 137 29.01 -31.41 -6.65
C GLY A 137 28.18 -32.60 -6.16
N ASP A 138 28.53 -33.81 -6.64
CA ASP A 138 27.98 -35.09 -6.17
C ASP A 138 28.56 -35.46 -4.80
N HIS A 139 28.29 -34.63 -3.79
CA HIS A 139 28.73 -34.83 -2.42
C HIS A 139 27.64 -35.52 -1.60
N THR A 140 28.04 -36.31 -0.59
CA THR A 140 27.08 -36.92 0.34
C THR A 140 26.48 -35.86 1.27
N ILE A 141 25.36 -36.18 1.92
CA ILE A 141 24.74 -35.29 2.93
C ILE A 141 25.74 -34.93 4.05
N GLY A 142 26.65 -35.83 4.41
CA GLY A 142 27.68 -35.57 5.43
C GLY A 142 28.67 -34.45 5.05
N ASP A 143 28.86 -34.22 3.75
CA ASP A 143 29.77 -33.21 3.20
C ASP A 143 29.00 -31.99 2.66
N CYS A 144 27.68 -31.92 2.88
CA CYS A 144 26.83 -30.88 2.33
C CYS A 144 27.13 -29.53 2.98
N TYR A 145 27.71 -28.62 2.19
CA TYR A 145 28.04 -27.27 2.65
C TYR A 145 26.83 -26.49 3.14
N VAL A 146 25.67 -26.66 2.49
CA VAL A 146 24.41 -25.98 2.86
C VAL A 146 24.02 -26.33 4.29
N ILE A 147 24.00 -27.61 4.64
CA ILE A 147 23.64 -28.07 5.99
C ILE A 147 24.63 -27.52 7.02
N ARG A 148 25.92 -27.54 6.69
CA ARG A 148 26.97 -27.01 7.56
C ARG A 148 26.83 -25.51 7.80
N ALA A 149 26.60 -24.73 6.75
CA ALA A 149 26.44 -23.27 6.84
C ALA A 149 25.17 -22.86 7.61
N LEU A 150 24.08 -23.63 7.48
CA LEU A 150 22.86 -23.40 8.26
C LEU A 150 22.97 -23.84 9.72
N ALA A 151 23.77 -24.86 10.02
CA ALA A 151 23.99 -25.35 11.38
C ALA A 151 24.99 -24.51 12.19
N ASP A 152 25.81 -23.69 11.52
CA ASP A 152 26.86 -22.89 12.14
C ASP A 152 26.87 -21.46 11.59
N HIS A 153 26.25 -20.55 12.35
CA HIS A 153 26.16 -19.13 12.01
C HIS A 153 27.52 -18.42 11.95
N SER A 154 28.59 -19.02 12.49
CA SER A 154 29.94 -18.48 12.34
C SER A 154 30.50 -18.61 10.92
N LEU A 155 29.87 -19.42 10.06
CA LEU A 155 30.20 -19.57 8.64
C LEU A 155 29.54 -18.50 7.76
N CYS A 156 28.72 -17.62 8.34
CA CYS A 156 28.13 -16.48 7.64
C CYS A 156 29.18 -15.37 7.41
N GLY A 157 29.08 -14.71 6.26
CA GLY A 157 30.07 -13.72 5.78
C GLY A 157 29.86 -12.32 6.37
N GLY A 158 28.77 -12.12 7.11
CA GLY A 158 28.44 -10.89 7.80
C GLY A 158 27.04 -10.94 8.43
N GLU A 159 26.65 -9.85 9.11
CA GLU A 159 25.29 -9.68 9.62
C GLU A 159 24.30 -9.56 8.45
N HIS A 160 23.22 -10.33 8.52
CA HIS A 160 22.16 -10.40 7.52
C HIS A 160 20.77 -10.28 8.16
#